data_AF-A0A926W0Y9-F1
#
_entry.id   AF-A0A926W0Y9-F1
#
_cell.length_a   1.000
_cell.length_b   1.000
_cell.length_c   1.000
_cell.angle_alpha   90.00
_cell.angle_beta   90.00
_cell.angle_gamma   90.00
#
_symmetry.space_group_name_H-M   'P 1'
#
loop_
_entity.id
_entity.type
_entity.pdbx_description
1 polymer ?
#
loop_
_entity_poly.entity_id
_entity_poly.type
_entity_poly.pdbx_seq_one_letter_code
_entity_poly.pdbx_strand_id
1 'polypeptide(L)'
;MPVALTLFSFGANVQEVTAQSTENIYKFSITYDALAIFGPVFNEEKNILDVAVLGESIGNAPFGLTNFDSRTYGRFEERGTQIFSTFDADPSVFGIQGNLRGDRYFGGSNELYGRASDSAVIDLVQQTIVGGGIINVTDGTGIFENATGLITFTQEDRLTPGSTDGPLTSRGVAVLNFSIRTPQRVPEPAATTTLVGLGFTGAALLLHQYRRRVNNFASEFDGLKKAQKS
;
A
#
# COMPACT_ATOMS: atom_id res chain seq x y z
N MET A 1 3.66 -13.47 10.13
CA MET A 1 3.59 -14.77 10.84
C MET A 1 2.14 -15.21 10.87
N PRO A 2 1.79 -16.44 10.43
CA PRO A 2 0.42 -16.92 10.56
C PRO A 2 0.18 -17.40 12.00
N VAL A 3 -0.95 -17.00 12.58
CA VAL A 3 -1.46 -17.55 13.84
C VAL A 3 -2.57 -18.52 13.47
N ALA A 4 -2.34 -19.81 13.70
CA ALA A 4 -3.34 -20.85 13.51
C ALA A 4 -4.20 -20.96 14.79
N LEU A 5 -5.52 -20.88 14.64
CA LEU A 5 -6.46 -21.15 15.73
C LEU A 5 -7.05 -22.55 15.53
N THR A 6 -6.60 -23.52 16.32
CA THR A 6 -7.07 -24.90 16.24
C THR A 6 -8.25 -25.10 17.20
N LEU A 7 -9.49 -25.16 16.68
CA LEU A 7 -10.62 -25.64 17.47
C LEU A 7 -10.65 -27.18 17.45
N PHE A 8 -10.47 -27.80 18.62
CA PHE A 8 -10.60 -29.24 18.79
C PHE A 8 -12.07 -29.64 18.86
N SER A 9 -12.59 -30.30 17.82
CA SER A 9 -13.80 -31.12 17.91
C SER A 9 -13.45 -32.57 17.56
N PHE A 10 -13.74 -33.49 18.48
CA PHE A 10 -13.50 -34.92 18.29
C PHE A 10 -14.31 -35.44 17.08
N GLY A 11 -13.62 -35.81 16.00
CA GLY A 11 -14.16 -36.73 14.98
C GLY A 11 -14.47 -36.20 13.58
N ALA A 12 -13.83 -35.14 13.07
CA ALA A 12 -13.96 -34.77 11.66
C ALA A 12 -12.66 -34.19 11.08
N ASN A 13 -12.40 -34.47 9.79
CA ASN A 13 -11.26 -33.99 9.01
C ASN A 13 -10.92 -32.54 9.34
N VAL A 14 -9.68 -32.31 9.77
CA VAL A 14 -9.13 -30.98 10.02
C VAL A 14 -9.02 -30.28 8.67
N GLN A 15 -9.97 -29.40 8.36
CA GLN A 15 -9.79 -28.47 7.27
C GLN A 15 -8.93 -27.32 7.80
N GLU A 16 -7.66 -27.36 7.45
CA GLU A 16 -6.71 -26.29 7.71
C GLU A 16 -7.19 -25.03 6.99
N VAL A 17 -7.66 -24.03 7.71
CA VAL A 17 -7.97 -22.70 7.14
C VAL A 17 -6.70 -21.88 7.20
N THR A 18 -5.99 -21.79 6.08
CA THR A 18 -4.82 -20.93 5.94
C THR A 18 -5.28 -19.47 5.94
N ALA A 19 -4.81 -18.66 6.87
CA ALA A 19 -5.06 -17.22 6.88
C ALA A 19 -4.52 -16.60 5.57
N GLN A 20 -5.41 -16.09 4.72
CA GLN A 20 -5.03 -15.30 3.55
C GLN A 20 -4.30 -14.04 4.03
N SER A 21 -3.23 -13.65 3.33
CA SER A 21 -2.51 -12.38 3.56
C SER A 21 -3.53 -11.25 3.64
N THR A 22 -3.42 -10.38 4.65
CA THR A 22 -4.32 -9.23 4.84
C THR A 22 -3.99 -8.05 3.93
N GLU A 23 -2.98 -8.19 3.08
CA GLU A 23 -2.46 -7.11 2.24
C GLU A 23 -2.16 -7.61 0.83
N ASN A 24 -2.48 -6.80 -0.19
CA ASN A 24 -1.93 -6.94 -1.53
C ASN A 24 -0.60 -6.16 -1.60
N ILE A 25 0.42 -6.77 -2.21
CA ILE A 25 1.75 -6.18 -2.35
C ILE A 25 2.05 -5.96 -3.83
N TYR A 26 2.35 -4.73 -4.22
CA TYR A 26 2.73 -4.35 -5.58
C TYR A 26 4.19 -3.89 -5.61
N LYS A 27 5.01 -4.52 -6.45
CA LYS A 27 6.39 -4.12 -6.69
C LYS A 27 6.64 -3.97 -8.18
N PHE A 28 7.06 -2.79 -8.60
CA PHE A 28 7.28 -2.47 -10.00
C PHE A 28 8.21 -1.25 -10.13
N SER A 29 8.68 -0.98 -11.34
CA SER A 29 9.55 0.15 -11.65
C SER A 29 8.98 0.92 -12.85
N ILE A 30 9.14 2.24 -12.83
CA ILE A 30 8.74 3.13 -13.92
C ILE A 30 9.87 4.13 -14.17
N THR A 31 10.19 4.31 -15.44
CA THR A 31 11.10 5.37 -15.90
C THR A 31 10.29 6.53 -16.45
N TYR A 32 10.64 7.76 -16.09
CA TYR A 32 9.99 8.98 -16.54
C TYR A 32 10.99 9.94 -17.20
N ASP A 33 10.56 10.67 -18.23
CA ASP A 33 11.17 11.93 -18.65
C ASP A 33 10.72 12.99 -17.64
N ALA A 34 11.66 13.58 -16.93
CA ALA A 34 11.41 14.47 -15.80
C ALA A 34 11.83 15.91 -16.13
N LEU A 35 10.99 16.87 -15.76
CA LEU A 35 11.22 18.30 -15.82
C LEU A 35 11.20 18.85 -14.39
N ALA A 36 12.36 19.27 -13.87
CA ALA A 36 12.42 20.02 -12.63
C ALA A 36 12.31 21.51 -12.91
N ILE A 37 11.54 22.20 -12.08
CA ILE A 37 11.26 23.63 -12.13
C ILE A 37 11.62 24.21 -10.77
N PHE A 38 12.65 25.04 -10.74
CA PHE A 38 13.07 25.78 -9.56
C PHE A 38 12.27 27.08 -9.49
N GLY A 39 11.27 27.09 -8.61
CA GLY A 39 10.33 28.18 -8.44
C GLY A 39 10.91 29.38 -7.69
N PRO A 40 10.05 30.34 -7.30
CA PRO A 40 10.49 31.52 -6.56
C PRO A 40 11.07 31.14 -5.20
N VAL A 41 11.87 32.05 -4.65
CA VAL A 41 12.39 31.92 -3.28
C VAL A 41 11.21 31.97 -2.30
N PHE A 42 11.02 30.88 -1.57
CA PHE A 42 10.01 30.73 -0.54
C PHE A 42 10.47 31.35 0.78
N ASN A 43 11.75 31.20 1.11
CA ASN A 43 12.37 31.82 2.27
C ASN A 43 13.81 32.23 1.96
N GLU A 44 14.06 33.54 1.90
CA GLU A 44 15.37 34.10 1.56
C GLU A 44 16.43 33.81 2.63
N GLU A 45 16.07 33.94 3.92
CA GLU A 45 17.02 33.78 5.03
C GLU A 45 17.65 32.39 5.08
N LYS A 46 16.90 31.36 4.67
CA LYS A 46 17.35 29.96 4.66
C LYS A 46 17.65 29.42 3.27
N ASN A 47 17.59 30.27 2.23
CA ASN A 47 17.79 29.89 0.84
C ASN A 47 16.90 28.70 0.41
N ILE A 48 15.60 28.81 0.67
CA ILE A 48 14.61 27.78 0.36
C ILE A 48 13.76 28.23 -0.82
N LEU A 49 13.65 27.37 -1.84
CA LEU A 49 12.81 27.57 -3.01
C LEU A 49 11.66 26.56 -3.01
N ASP A 50 10.54 26.94 -3.61
CA ASP A 50 9.53 25.96 -4.04
C ASP A 50 10.06 25.22 -5.28
N VAL A 51 9.99 23.89 -5.26
CA VAL A 51 10.48 23.05 -6.35
C VAL A 51 9.36 22.14 -6.82
N ALA A 52 9.22 22.05 -8.15
CA ALA A 52 8.29 21.14 -8.78
C ALA A 52 9.03 20.22 -9.74
N VAL A 53 8.73 18.92 -9.68
CA VAL A 53 9.21 17.95 -10.66
C VAL A 53 8.01 17.31 -11.32
N LEU A 54 7.92 17.47 -12.64
CA LEU A 54 6.88 16.87 -13.45
C LEU A 54 7.48 15.72 -14.22
N GLY A 55 6.77 14.60 -14.33
CA GLY A 55 7.26 13.45 -15.08
C GLY A 55 6.20 12.86 -16.01
N GLU A 56 6.66 12.39 -17.17
CA GLU A 56 5.88 11.59 -18.11
C GLU A 56 6.59 10.26 -18.38
N SER A 57 5.88 9.14 -18.29
CA SER A 57 6.48 7.81 -18.34
C SER A 57 7.07 7.51 -19.71
N ILE A 58 8.29 7.00 -19.74
CA ILE A 58 8.93 6.49 -20.95
C ILE A 58 8.42 5.06 -21.18
N GLY A 59 7.42 4.93 -22.06
CA GLY A 59 6.79 3.66 -22.38
C GLY A 59 5.56 3.35 -21.52
N ASN A 60 5.24 2.06 -21.36
CA ASN A 60 4.04 1.64 -20.65
C ASN A 60 4.25 1.69 -19.13
N ALA A 61 3.51 2.56 -18.45
CA ALA A 61 3.47 2.61 -16.99
C ALA A 61 2.46 1.59 -16.41
N PRO A 62 2.90 0.69 -15.50
CA PRO A 62 2.00 -0.17 -14.74
C PRO A 62 0.88 0.61 -14.06
N PHE A 63 -0.30 0.02 -14.02
CA PHE A 63 -1.48 0.55 -13.33
C PHE A 63 -1.96 1.93 -13.81
N GLY A 64 -1.46 2.41 -14.95
CA GLY A 64 -1.85 3.70 -15.54
C GLY A 64 -1.19 4.91 -14.88
N LEU A 65 -0.08 4.72 -14.15
CA LEU A 65 0.68 5.80 -13.52
C LEU A 65 1.63 6.46 -14.54
N THR A 66 1.08 7.04 -15.60
CA THR A 66 1.87 7.58 -16.72
C THR A 66 2.47 8.96 -16.43
N ASN A 67 1.97 9.68 -15.43
CA ASN A 67 2.41 11.01 -15.08
C ASN A 67 2.68 11.13 -13.58
N PHE A 68 3.57 12.05 -13.21
CA PHE A 68 3.64 12.52 -11.83
C PHE A 68 3.81 14.03 -11.73
N ASP A 69 3.32 14.59 -10.63
CA ASP A 69 3.60 15.94 -10.15
C ASP A 69 4.11 15.81 -8.71
N SER A 70 5.38 16.17 -8.50
CA SER A 70 6.05 16.18 -7.20
C SER A 70 6.34 17.61 -6.80
N ARG A 71 6.00 17.96 -5.56
CA ARG A 71 6.22 19.30 -5.00
C ARG A 71 7.01 19.17 -3.71
N THR A 72 8.07 19.96 -3.58
CA THR A 72 8.94 19.99 -2.40
C THR A 72 9.42 21.41 -2.11
N TYR A 73 9.97 21.60 -0.91
CA TYR A 73 10.83 22.73 -0.60
C TYR A 73 12.28 22.28 -0.79
N GLY A 74 13.07 23.05 -1.54
CA GLY A 74 14.50 22.78 -1.75
C GLY A 74 15.37 23.78 -1.02
N ARG A 75 16.33 23.31 -0.22
CA ARG A 75 17.40 24.14 0.36
C ARG A 75 18.70 23.90 -0.40
N PHE A 76 19.37 24.99 -0.76
CA PHE A 76 20.56 24.94 -1.62
C PHE A 76 21.79 25.48 -0.86
N GLU A 77 22.87 24.70 -0.88
CA GLU A 77 24.14 25.01 -0.22
C GLU A 77 25.26 25.01 -1.25
N GLU A 78 25.87 26.17 -1.49
CA GLU A 78 27.00 26.30 -2.41
C GLU A 78 28.28 25.66 -1.83
N ARG A 79 28.98 24.89 -2.65
CA ARG A 79 30.22 24.17 -2.33
C ARG A 79 31.22 24.29 -3.50
N GLY A 80 31.74 25.49 -3.70
CA GLY A 80 32.66 25.77 -4.81
C GLY A 80 31.94 25.73 -6.16
N THR A 81 32.28 24.77 -7.01
CA THR A 81 31.64 24.59 -8.33
C THR A 81 30.39 23.69 -8.29
N GLN A 82 30.02 23.22 -7.10
CA GLN A 82 28.86 22.35 -6.89
C GLN A 82 27.86 23.00 -5.95
N ILE A 83 26.58 22.68 -6.12
CA ILE A 83 25.52 23.04 -5.17
C ILE A 83 24.95 21.75 -4.61
N PHE A 84 25.02 21.58 -3.30
CA PHE A 84 24.34 20.49 -2.61
C PHE A 84 22.94 20.93 -2.25
N SER A 85 21.94 20.13 -2.64
CA SER A 85 20.54 20.47 -2.48
C SER A 85 19.83 19.37 -1.71
N THR A 86 18.99 19.77 -0.76
CA THR A 86 18.12 18.87 0.00
C THR A 86 16.69 19.28 -0.21
N PHE A 87 15.80 18.31 -0.43
CA PHE A 87 14.41 18.56 -0.72
C PHE A 87 13.52 17.77 0.24
N ASP A 88 12.46 18.41 0.71
CA ASP A 88 11.47 17.73 1.56
C ASP A 88 10.08 18.33 1.35
N ALA A 89 9.06 17.48 1.43
CA ALA A 89 7.67 17.90 1.38
C ALA A 89 7.23 18.62 2.67
N ASP A 90 7.89 18.37 3.80
CA ASP A 90 7.63 19.01 5.08
C ASP A 90 8.60 20.19 5.33
N PRO A 91 8.10 21.45 5.32
CA PRO A 91 8.94 22.63 5.52
C PRO A 91 9.57 22.67 6.92
N SER A 92 8.97 21.98 7.90
CA SER A 92 9.50 21.95 9.28
C SER A 92 10.86 21.27 9.38
N VAL A 93 11.24 20.41 8.42
CA VAL A 93 12.59 19.82 8.30
C VAL A 93 13.65 20.90 8.11
N PHE A 94 13.29 22.03 7.51
CA PHE A 94 14.16 23.20 7.36
C PHE A 94 13.91 24.26 8.46
N GLY A 95 13.10 23.93 9.46
CA GLY A 95 12.72 24.82 10.55
C GLY A 95 11.93 26.04 10.11
N ILE A 96 11.15 25.93 9.03
CA ILE A 96 10.22 26.96 8.55
C ILE A 96 8.78 26.46 8.66
N GLN A 97 7.84 27.40 8.74
CA GLN A 97 6.41 27.09 8.67
C GLN A 97 5.95 27.11 7.22
N GLY A 98 4.99 26.26 6.90
CA GLY A 98 4.41 26.19 5.56
C GLY A 98 3.44 25.02 5.45
N ASN A 99 2.75 24.94 4.32
CA ASN A 99 1.89 23.81 4.02
C ASN A 99 2.73 22.61 3.61
N LEU A 100 2.30 21.41 4.00
CA LEU A 100 2.86 20.17 3.48
C LEU A 100 2.66 20.12 1.97
N ARG A 101 3.74 19.83 1.27
CA ARG A 101 3.69 19.48 -0.15
C ARG A 101 3.45 17.97 -0.30
N GLY A 102 3.34 17.52 -1.53
CA GLY A 102 3.12 16.12 -1.81
C GLY A 102 3.32 15.78 -3.27
N ASP A 103 3.33 14.49 -3.51
CA ASP A 103 3.52 13.86 -4.79
C ASP A 103 2.22 13.22 -5.24
N ARG A 104 1.93 13.30 -6.53
CA ARG A 104 0.79 12.65 -7.16
C ARG A 104 1.24 11.90 -8.39
N TYR A 105 0.89 10.62 -8.48
CA TYR A 105 1.11 9.76 -9.64
C TYR A 105 -0.24 9.41 -10.27
N PHE A 106 -0.42 9.65 -11.56
CA PHE A 106 -1.74 9.59 -12.21
C PHE A 106 -1.65 9.35 -13.73
N GLY A 107 -2.80 9.19 -14.39
CA GLY A 107 -2.89 9.05 -15.86
C GLY A 107 -3.99 8.09 -16.33
N GLY A 108 -4.31 7.10 -15.51
CA GLY A 108 -5.39 6.14 -15.71
C GLY A 108 -6.45 6.21 -14.62
N SER A 109 -7.02 5.05 -14.28
CA SER A 109 -8.06 4.93 -13.24
C SER A 109 -7.52 4.83 -11.81
N ASN A 110 -6.20 4.78 -11.65
CA ASN A 110 -5.55 4.64 -10.34
C ASN A 110 -4.60 5.81 -10.12
N GLU A 111 -4.49 6.23 -8.87
CA GLU A 111 -3.56 7.27 -8.45
C GLU A 111 -2.84 6.87 -7.17
N LEU A 112 -1.64 7.40 -6.96
CA LEU A 112 -0.90 7.29 -5.71
C LEU A 112 -0.51 8.68 -5.21
N TYR A 113 -0.52 8.84 -3.89
CA TYR A 113 -0.12 10.06 -3.22
C TYR A 113 1.02 9.81 -2.26
N GLY A 114 2.02 10.68 -2.26
CA GLY A 114 3.19 10.51 -1.42
C GLY A 114 3.79 11.82 -0.93
N ARG A 115 4.89 11.69 -0.21
CA ARG A 115 5.72 12.80 0.27
C ARG A 115 7.20 12.47 0.10
N ALA A 116 7.88 13.30 -0.67
CA ALA A 116 9.30 13.18 -0.97
C ALA A 116 10.21 13.70 0.16
N SER A 117 11.34 13.02 0.31
CA SER A 117 12.52 13.48 1.04
C SER A 117 13.75 12.97 0.28
N ASP A 118 14.54 13.90 -0.25
CA ASP A 118 15.60 13.59 -1.22
C ASP A 118 16.74 14.61 -1.21
N SER A 119 17.77 14.33 -2.02
CA SER A 119 18.93 15.21 -2.17
C SER A 119 19.50 15.11 -3.58
N ALA A 120 20.17 16.18 -4.00
CA ALA A 120 20.85 16.25 -5.28
C ALA A 120 22.15 17.05 -5.21
N VAL A 121 23.04 16.75 -6.16
CA VAL A 121 24.24 17.53 -6.43
C VAL A 121 24.07 18.17 -7.81
N ILE A 122 24.19 19.49 -7.85
CA ILE A 122 24.24 20.27 -9.10
C ILE A 122 25.72 20.54 -9.39
N ASP A 123 26.22 20.07 -10.53
CA ASP A 123 27.56 20.40 -11.01
C ASP A 123 27.47 21.55 -12.02
N LEU A 124 27.97 22.72 -11.65
CA LEU A 124 27.87 23.92 -12.47
C LEU A 124 28.82 23.89 -13.68
N VAL A 125 29.88 23.06 -13.64
CA VAL A 125 30.85 22.91 -14.74
C VAL A 125 30.31 21.95 -15.77
N GLN A 126 29.77 20.81 -15.33
CA GLN A 126 29.17 19.80 -16.20
C GLN A 126 27.74 20.13 -16.60
N GLN A 127 27.12 21.09 -15.91
CA GLN A 127 25.71 21.47 -16.07
C GLN A 127 24.75 20.30 -15.85
N THR A 128 25.08 19.44 -14.90
CA THR A 128 24.31 18.23 -14.56
C THR A 128 23.72 18.35 -13.16
N ILE A 129 22.62 17.65 -12.95
CA ILE A 129 22.02 17.42 -11.63
C ILE A 129 21.89 15.92 -11.45
N VAL A 130 22.46 15.39 -10.37
CA VAL A 130 22.29 13.99 -10.01
C VAL A 130 21.72 13.92 -8.61
N GLY A 131 20.60 13.23 -8.45
CA GLY A 131 19.90 13.15 -7.18
C GLY A 131 19.10 11.87 -7.02
N GLY A 132 18.50 11.76 -5.85
CA GLY A 132 17.66 10.64 -5.51
C GLY A 132 17.22 10.69 -4.06
N GLY A 133 16.26 9.85 -3.74
CA GLY A 133 15.71 9.78 -2.41
C GLY A 133 14.55 8.84 -2.31
N ILE A 134 13.65 9.18 -1.38
CA ILE A 134 12.50 8.35 -1.04
C ILE A 134 11.23 9.17 -1.08
N ILE A 135 10.14 8.49 -1.40
CA ILE A 135 8.79 9.02 -1.32
C ILE A 135 7.97 8.06 -0.49
N ASN A 136 7.48 8.56 0.64
CA ASN A 136 6.58 7.79 1.50
C ASN A 136 5.18 7.86 0.90
N VAL A 137 4.62 6.70 0.54
CA VAL A 137 3.26 6.61 0.01
C VAL A 137 2.29 6.74 1.18
N THR A 138 1.40 7.71 1.07
CA THR A 138 0.46 8.10 2.12
C THR A 138 -0.98 7.69 1.83
N ASP A 139 -1.34 7.57 0.55
CA ASP A 139 -2.65 7.12 0.11
C ASP A 139 -2.66 6.77 -1.39
N GLY A 140 -3.81 6.35 -1.91
CA GLY A 140 -4.06 6.18 -3.33
C GLY A 140 -5.55 6.02 -3.66
N THR A 141 -5.85 5.85 -4.95
CA THR A 141 -7.21 5.60 -5.44
C THR A 141 -7.26 4.35 -6.32
N GLY A 142 -8.47 3.85 -6.58
CA GLY A 142 -8.68 2.65 -7.38
C GLY A 142 -8.10 1.42 -6.69
N ILE A 143 -7.23 0.68 -7.36
CA ILE A 143 -6.59 -0.49 -6.73
C ILE A 143 -5.63 -0.12 -5.59
N PHE A 144 -5.27 1.17 -5.48
CA PHE A 144 -4.37 1.69 -4.46
C PHE A 144 -5.11 2.42 -3.32
N GLU A 145 -6.42 2.18 -3.15
CA GLU A 145 -7.18 2.75 -2.04
C GLU A 145 -6.53 2.40 -0.68
N ASN A 146 -6.26 3.41 0.15
CA ASN A 146 -5.55 3.27 1.44
C ASN A 146 -4.14 2.65 1.29
N ALA A 147 -3.47 2.93 0.18
CA ALA A 147 -2.12 2.44 -0.05
C ALA A 147 -1.12 3.05 0.95
N THR A 148 -0.19 2.22 1.39
CA THR A 148 1.03 2.65 2.09
C THR A 148 2.24 2.05 1.40
N GLY A 149 3.42 2.59 1.66
CA GLY A 149 4.64 2.03 1.11
C GLY A 149 5.74 3.05 0.87
N LEU A 150 6.67 2.65 0.04
CA LEU A 150 7.87 3.42 -0.28
C LEU A 150 8.10 3.40 -1.78
N ILE A 151 8.48 4.54 -2.33
CA ILE A 151 9.05 4.65 -3.67
C ILE A 151 10.49 5.13 -3.47
N THR A 152 11.46 4.44 -4.06
CA THR A 152 12.84 4.94 -4.13
C THR A 152 13.14 5.41 -5.54
N PHE A 153 13.94 6.46 -5.68
CA PHE A 153 14.24 6.98 -7.00
C PHE A 153 15.65 7.52 -7.14
N THR A 154 16.10 7.53 -8.39
CA THR A 154 17.31 8.22 -8.84
C THR A 154 16.95 9.06 -10.05
N GLN A 155 17.55 10.24 -10.18
CA GLN A 155 17.34 11.15 -11.28
C GLN A 155 18.66 11.75 -11.74
N GLU A 156 18.83 11.83 -13.05
CA GLU A 156 19.94 12.51 -13.70
C GLU A 156 19.39 13.49 -14.74
N ASP A 157 19.65 14.77 -14.54
CA ASP A 157 19.22 15.85 -15.40
C ASP A 157 20.38 16.66 -15.96
N ARG A 158 20.07 17.44 -16.99
CA ARG A 158 20.88 18.57 -17.44
C ARG A 158 20.16 19.88 -17.18
N LEU A 159 20.91 20.86 -16.72
CA LEU A 159 20.43 22.25 -16.65
C LEU A 159 20.05 22.69 -18.06
N THR A 160 18.86 23.28 -18.19
CA THR A 160 18.43 23.84 -19.46
C THR A 160 19.12 25.20 -19.65
N PRO A 161 19.79 25.46 -20.78
CA PRO A 161 20.37 26.78 -21.07
C PRO A 161 19.27 27.84 -21.00
N GLY A 162 19.41 28.78 -20.05
CA GLY A 162 18.32 29.66 -19.66
C GLY A 162 17.93 30.71 -20.72
N SER A 163 16.63 30.89 -20.90
CA SER A 163 16.07 32.22 -21.22
C SER A 163 16.13 33.09 -19.97
N THR A 164 16.47 34.37 -20.09
CA THR A 164 16.57 35.31 -18.96
C THR A 164 15.23 35.61 -18.24
N ASP A 165 14.10 35.15 -18.79
CA ASP A 165 12.75 35.58 -18.38
C ASP A 165 11.89 34.45 -17.76
N GLY A 166 12.47 33.42 -17.15
CA GLY A 166 11.71 32.29 -16.56
C GLY A 166 12.41 31.59 -15.39
N PRO A 167 11.69 30.69 -14.68
CA PRO A 167 12.29 29.86 -13.63
C PRO A 167 13.41 29.00 -14.22
N LEU A 168 14.45 28.75 -13.42
CA LEU A 168 15.48 27.80 -13.81
C LEU A 168 14.84 26.41 -13.95
N THR A 169 15.22 25.67 -14.99
CA THR A 169 14.71 24.32 -15.24
C THR A 169 15.83 23.34 -15.56
N SER A 170 15.60 22.08 -15.23
CA SER A 170 16.41 20.95 -15.70
C SER A 170 15.51 19.87 -16.29
N ARG A 171 16.05 19.12 -17.26
CA ARG A 171 15.34 17.96 -17.83
C ARG A 171 16.25 16.75 -17.82
N GLY A 172 15.67 15.59 -17.54
CA GLY A 172 16.41 14.36 -17.43
C GLY A 172 15.54 13.13 -17.29
N VAL A 173 16.14 12.07 -16.74
CA VAL A 173 15.49 10.77 -16.58
C VAL A 173 15.42 10.41 -15.11
N ALA A 174 14.21 10.11 -14.64
CA ALA A 174 13.97 9.61 -13.30
C ALA A 174 13.56 8.13 -13.36
N VAL A 175 14.20 7.29 -12.54
CA VAL A 175 13.86 5.87 -12.39
C VAL A 175 13.29 5.65 -11.00
N LEU A 176 12.01 5.27 -10.92
CA LEU A 176 11.26 5.11 -9.68
C LEU A 176 10.95 3.63 -9.44
N ASN A 177 11.27 3.13 -8.25
CA ASN A 177 10.99 1.77 -7.81
C ASN A 177 9.93 1.79 -6.71
N PHE A 178 8.77 1.20 -7.00
CA PHE A 178 7.59 1.22 -6.15
C PHE A 178 7.52 -0.05 -5.31
N SER A 179 7.22 0.10 -4.02
CA SER A 179 6.89 -0.98 -3.10
C SER A 179 5.64 -0.59 -2.31
N ILE A 180 4.48 -0.94 -2.86
CA ILE A 180 3.16 -0.50 -2.37
C ILE A 180 2.42 -1.65 -1.70
N ARG A 181 1.66 -1.33 -0.65
CA ARG A 181 0.80 -2.25 0.08
C ARG A 181 -0.59 -1.65 0.19
N THR A 182 -1.60 -2.48 0.00
CA THR A 182 -3.01 -2.09 0.20
C THR A 182 -3.70 -3.12 1.08
N PRO A 183 -4.65 -2.71 1.93
CA PRO A 183 -5.47 -3.64 2.68
C PRO A 183 -6.26 -4.55 1.75
N GLN A 184 -6.21 -5.86 1.98
CA GLN A 184 -7.08 -6.81 1.30
C GLN A 184 -8.40 -6.90 2.07
N ARG A 185 -9.54 -6.74 1.40
CA ARG A 185 -10.85 -7.06 1.99
C ARG A 185 -10.94 -8.57 2.17
N VAL A 186 -10.76 -9.05 3.39
CA VAL A 186 -10.94 -10.46 3.75
C VAL A 186 -12.45 -10.72 3.83
N PRO A 187 -13.01 -11.69 3.07
CA PRO A 187 -14.39 -12.10 3.26
C PRO A 187 -14.59 -12.61 4.68
N GLU A 188 -15.58 -12.08 5.42
CA GLU A 188 -15.92 -12.64 6.72
C GLU A 188 -16.28 -14.13 6.57
N PRO A 189 -15.79 -15.02 7.47
CA PRO A 189 -16.25 -16.39 7.49
C PRO A 189 -17.76 -16.39 7.70
N ALA A 190 -18.53 -16.87 6.73
CA ALA A 190 -19.96 -17.04 6.86
C ALA A 190 -20.25 -18.07 7.96
N ALA A 191 -20.37 -17.62 9.21
CA ALA A 191 -20.63 -18.45 10.39
C ALA A 191 -21.98 -19.20 10.31
N THR A 192 -22.81 -18.87 9.33
CA THR A 192 -24.19 -19.35 9.19
C THR A 192 -24.29 -20.81 8.73
N THR A 193 -23.36 -21.32 7.92
CA THR A 193 -23.42 -22.71 7.43
C THR A 193 -22.95 -23.73 8.47
N THR A 194 -21.96 -23.39 9.30
CA THR A 194 -21.41 -24.30 10.32
C THR A 194 -22.39 -24.52 11.49
N LEU A 195 -23.12 -23.48 11.91
CA LEU A 195 -24.10 -23.60 13.01
C LEU A 195 -25.33 -24.43 12.61
N VAL A 196 -25.81 -24.31 11.38
CA VAL A 196 -26.99 -25.06 10.91
C VAL A 196 -26.68 -26.56 10.82
N GLY A 197 -25.47 -26.93 10.36
CA GLY A 197 -25.04 -28.33 10.30
C GLY A 197 -24.97 -29.02 11.67
N LEU A 198 -24.46 -28.34 12.70
CA LEU A 198 -24.41 -28.88 14.07
C LEU A 198 -25.82 -29.07 14.67
N GLY A 199 -26.76 -28.16 14.38
CA GLY A 199 -28.15 -28.26 14.84
C GLY A 199 -28.88 -29.49 14.31
N PHE A 200 -28.74 -29.80 13.02
CA PHE A 200 -29.37 -30.98 12.41
C PHE A 200 -28.78 -32.29 12.94
N THR A 201 -27.46 -32.33 13.17
CA THR A 201 -26.78 -33.54 13.65
C THR A 201 -27.15 -33.86 15.10
N GLY A 202 -27.25 -32.83 15.96
CA GLY A 202 -27.71 -32.97 17.34
C GLY A 202 -29.17 -33.43 17.46
N ALA A 203 -30.06 -32.84 16.67
CA ALA A 203 -31.48 -33.23 16.65
C ALA A 203 -31.68 -34.68 16.18
N ALA A 204 -30.93 -35.13 15.16
CA ALA A 204 -31.00 -36.50 14.66
C ALA A 204 -30.52 -37.54 15.68
N LEU A 205 -29.43 -37.25 16.41
CA LEU A 205 -28.93 -38.14 17.47
C LEU A 205 -29.90 -38.25 18.64
N LEU A 206 -30.51 -37.14 19.08
CA LEU A 206 -31.52 -37.15 20.14
C LEU A 206 -32.78 -37.92 19.72
N LEU A 207 -33.24 -37.76 18.48
CA LEU A 207 -34.34 -38.54 17.92
C LEU A 207 -34.01 -40.04 17.84
N HIS A 208 -32.78 -40.39 17.49
CA HIS A 208 -32.36 -41.78 17.41
C HIS A 208 -32.27 -42.44 18.80
N GLN A 209 -31.78 -41.72 19.81
CA GLN A 209 -31.76 -42.18 21.19
C GLN A 209 -33.18 -42.32 21.78
N TYR A 210 -34.08 -41.40 21.46
CA TYR A 210 -35.48 -41.48 21.89
C TYR A 210 -36.17 -42.71 21.31
N ARG A 211 -36.02 -42.98 20.00
CA ARG A 211 -36.58 -44.18 19.36
C ARG A 211 -36.06 -45.49 19.95
N ARG A 212 -34.77 -45.57 20.28
CA ARG A 212 -34.20 -46.77 20.94
C ARG A 212 -34.78 -47.01 22.32
N ARG A 213 -34.99 -45.96 23.13
CA ARG A 213 -35.62 -46.10 24.45
C ARG A 213 -37.08 -46.55 24.38
N VAL A 214 -37.85 -46.02 23.43
CA VAL A 214 -39.25 -46.41 23.23
C VAL A 214 -39.38 -47.88 22.78
N ASN A 215 -38.50 -48.33 21.88
CA ASN A 215 -38.51 -49.73 21.42
C ASN A 215 -38.13 -50.73 22.53
N ASN A 216 -37.18 -50.35 23.41
CA ASN A 216 -36.81 -51.21 24.54
C ASN A 216 -37.96 -51.33 25.56
N PHE A 217 -38.68 -50.25 25.84
CA PHE A 217 -39.87 -50.27 26.72
C PHE A 217 -41.01 -51.15 26.16
N ALA A 218 -41.22 -51.13 24.84
CA ALA A 218 -42.22 -51.99 24.19
C ALA A 218 -41.87 -53.48 24.30
N SER A 219 -40.57 -53.83 24.21
CA SER A 219 -40.10 -55.22 24.36
C SER A 219 -40.19 -55.76 25.79
N GLU A 220 -40.10 -54.88 26.80
CA GLU A 220 -40.19 -55.25 28.21
C GLU A 220 -41.65 -55.49 28.65
N PHE A 221 -42.60 -54.73 28.09
CA PHE A 221 -44.04 -54.92 28.32
C PHE A 221 -44.60 -56.22 27.73
N ASP A 222 -44.07 -56.66 26.58
CA ASP A 222 -44.45 -57.95 25.97
C ASP A 222 -43.85 -59.16 26.71
N GLY A 223 -42.71 -58.99 27.36
CA GLY A 223 -42.12 -60.00 28.25
C GLY A 223 -42.96 -60.26 29.51
N LEU A 224 -43.48 -59.19 30.12
CA LEU A 224 -44.31 -59.28 31.33
C LEU A 224 -45.68 -59.94 31.08
N LYS A 225 -46.29 -59.75 29.89
CA LYS A 225 -47.54 -60.42 29.52
C LYS A 225 -47.40 -61.94 29.33
N LYS A 226 -46.21 -62.44 28.99
CA LYS A 226 -45.95 -63.88 28.87
C LYS A 226 -45.68 -64.57 30.20
N ALA A 227 -45.23 -63.84 31.23
CA ALA A 227 -44.96 -64.39 32.56
C ALA A 227 -46.23 -64.62 33.42
N GLN A 228 -47.36 -63.99 33.10
CA GLN A 228 -48.63 -64.19 33.81
C GLN A 228 -49.52 -65.34 33.27
N LYS A 229 -49.01 -66.17 32.36
CA LYS A 229 -49.74 -67.32 31.78
C LYS A 229 -49.06 -68.68 32.05
N SER A 230 -48.22 -68.78 33.08
CA SER A 230 -47.71 -70.05 33.61
C SER A 230 -48.51 -70.51 34.82
#